data_AF-A0A918GU21-F1
#
_entry.id   AF-A0A918GU21-F1
#
_cell.length_a   1.000
_cell.length_b   1.000
_cell.length_c   1.000
_cell.angle_alpha   90.00
_cell.angle_beta   90.00
_cell.angle_gamma   90.00
#
_symmetry.space_group_name_H-M   'P 1'
#
loop_
_entity.id
_entity.type
_entity.pdbx_description
1 polymer ?
#
loop_
_entity_poly.entity_id
_entity_poly.type
_entity_poly.pdbx_seq_one_letter_code
_entity_poly.pdbx_strand_id
1 'polypeptide(L)'
;MLVHLRKNETLHQVCVGFGVSTATATAGRYVTEAVDILADHAPTLLGALQDHDPNEFLILGGTLIRTDRVAADEPYYSRKHRHHGMNVAVLARPDGTARWYSRALPGRTHDPMAARAHGVIQACLTRQILVLADRGYRGAGATVGTPYYGRDQWTKRASEKPVSGLVL
;
A
#
# COMPACT_ATOMS: atom_id res chain seq x y z
N MET A 1 21.68 -12.29 2.63
CA MET A 1 20.96 -11.01 2.50
C MET A 1 19.46 -11.15 2.31
N LEU A 2 18.97 -11.99 1.40
CA LEU A 2 17.51 -12.25 1.29
C LEU A 2 16.87 -12.73 2.60
N VAL A 3 17.60 -13.49 3.41
CA VAL A 3 17.16 -13.90 4.76
C VAL A 3 16.92 -12.69 5.67
N HIS A 4 17.83 -11.70 5.65
CA HIS A 4 17.67 -10.44 6.37
C HIS A 4 16.41 -9.71 5.90
N LEU A 5 16.22 -9.56 4.58
CA LEU A 5 15.05 -8.86 4.02
C LEU A 5 13.73 -9.57 4.28
N ARG A 6 13.71 -10.91 4.22
CA ARG A 6 12.48 -11.70 4.36
C ARG A 6 12.07 -11.96 5.81
N LYS A 7 13.05 -12.16 6.69
CA LYS A 7 12.80 -12.58 8.08
C LYS A 7 13.18 -11.52 9.13
N ASN A 8 13.76 -10.41 8.70
CA ASN A 8 14.29 -9.37 9.59
C ASN A 8 15.35 -9.90 10.59
N GLU A 9 16.09 -10.95 10.21
CA GLU A 9 17.23 -11.45 10.99
C GLU A 9 18.35 -10.42 10.95
N THR A 10 19.11 -10.25 12.03
CA THR A 10 20.17 -9.21 12.06
C THR A 10 21.25 -9.49 11.01
N LEU A 11 21.84 -8.44 10.44
CA LEU A 11 22.96 -8.61 9.49
C LEU A 11 24.11 -9.39 10.10
N HIS A 12 24.35 -9.22 11.40
CA HIS A 12 25.34 -9.99 12.13
C HIS A 12 25.05 -11.50 12.07
N GLN A 13 23.82 -11.93 12.43
CA GLN A 13 23.43 -13.33 12.38
C GLN A 13 23.53 -13.92 10.97
N VAL A 14 23.08 -13.18 9.97
CA VAL A 14 23.15 -13.62 8.57
C VAL A 14 24.61 -13.72 8.12
N CYS A 15 25.46 -12.74 8.42
CA CYS A 15 26.86 -12.77 8.00
C CYS A 15 27.61 -13.95 8.65
N VAL A 16 27.41 -14.19 9.95
CA VAL A 16 27.98 -15.34 10.64
C VAL A 16 27.50 -16.66 10.03
N GLY A 17 26.20 -16.81 9.80
CA GLY A 17 25.62 -18.03 9.24
C GLY A 17 26.07 -18.36 7.82
N PHE A 18 26.45 -17.35 7.03
CA PHE A 18 26.91 -17.51 5.64
C PHE A 18 28.44 -17.38 5.48
N GLY A 19 29.21 -17.23 6.56
CA GLY A 19 30.67 -17.08 6.50
C GLY A 19 31.15 -15.80 5.83
N VAL A 20 30.33 -14.75 5.82
CA VAL A 20 30.65 -13.43 5.25
C VAL A 20 31.14 -12.50 6.35
N SER A 21 32.00 -11.54 6.00
CA SER A 21 32.45 -10.51 6.95
C SER A 21 31.24 -9.82 7.61
N THR A 22 31.25 -9.77 8.94
CA THR A 22 30.26 -9.04 9.76
C THR A 22 30.49 -7.52 9.74
N ALA A 23 31.54 -7.05 9.05
CA ALA A 23 31.78 -5.63 8.87
C ALA A 23 30.55 -4.97 8.23
N THR A 24 30.02 -3.95 8.89
CA THR A 24 28.76 -3.29 8.54
C THR A 24 28.77 -2.77 7.10
N ALA A 25 29.93 -2.33 6.61
CA ALA A 25 30.10 -1.85 5.22
C ALA A 25 29.87 -2.96 4.18
N THR A 26 30.44 -4.15 4.38
CA THR A 26 30.33 -5.28 3.45
C THR A 26 28.91 -5.86 3.48
N ALA A 27 28.36 -6.09 4.67
CA ALA A 27 27.01 -6.60 4.84
C ALA A 27 25.97 -5.63 4.27
N GLY A 28 26.12 -4.32 4.54
CA GLY A 28 25.26 -3.27 4.02
C GLY A 28 25.28 -3.20 2.50
N ARG A 29 26.46 -3.27 1.88
CA ARG A 29 26.59 -3.28 0.41
C ARG A 29 25.77 -4.41 -0.23
N TYR A 30 25.88 -5.63 0.29
CA TYR A 30 25.11 -6.75 -0.26
C TYR A 30 23.59 -6.61 -0.04
N VAL A 31 23.15 -5.92 1.01
CA VAL A 31 21.72 -5.58 1.17
C VAL A 31 21.31 -4.61 0.07
N THR A 32 22.06 -3.53 -0.13
CA THR A 32 21.76 -2.51 -1.15
C THR A 32 21.72 -3.13 -2.55
N GLU A 33 22.73 -3.91 -2.93
CA GLU A 33 22.77 -4.61 -4.22
C GLU A 33 21.56 -5.56 -4.40
N ALA A 34 21.19 -6.30 -3.35
CA ALA A 34 20.02 -7.17 -3.40
C ALA A 34 18.72 -6.36 -3.55
N VAL A 35 18.61 -5.21 -2.90
CA VAL A 35 17.45 -4.31 -3.02
C VAL A 35 17.37 -3.72 -4.42
N ASP A 36 18.49 -3.31 -5.02
CA ASP A 36 18.53 -2.76 -6.38
C ASP A 36 18.04 -3.81 -7.40
N ILE A 37 18.53 -5.05 -7.31
CA ILE A 37 18.07 -6.17 -8.16
C ILE A 37 16.57 -6.41 -7.96
N LEU A 38 16.08 -6.44 -6.72
CA LEU A 38 14.65 -6.65 -6.45
C LEU A 38 13.80 -5.49 -6.96
N ALA A 39 14.30 -4.26 -6.90
CA ALA A 39 13.62 -3.08 -7.42
C ALA A 39 13.51 -3.13 -8.95
N ASP A 40 14.56 -3.58 -9.64
CA ASP A 40 14.55 -3.76 -11.11
C ASP A 40 13.54 -4.83 -11.56
N HIS A 41 13.28 -5.83 -10.70
CA HIS A 41 12.26 -6.86 -10.95
C HIS A 41 10.87 -6.48 -10.44
N ALA A 42 10.70 -5.37 -9.72
CA ALA A 42 9.41 -4.97 -9.20
C ALA A 42 8.48 -4.54 -10.36
N PRO A 43 7.23 -5.02 -10.41
CA PRO A 43 6.33 -4.68 -11.49
C PRO A 43 6.00 -3.18 -11.46
N THR A 44 5.86 -2.58 -12.64
CA THR A 44 5.22 -1.27 -12.75
C THR A 44 3.75 -1.39 -12.34
N LEU A 45 3.09 -0.27 -12.01
CA LEU A 45 1.65 -0.29 -11.68
C LEU A 45 0.82 -0.93 -12.81
N LEU A 46 1.11 -0.57 -14.07
CA LEU A 46 0.42 -1.16 -15.21
C LEU A 46 0.72 -2.64 -15.35
N GLY A 47 1.97 -3.06 -15.14
CA GLY A 47 2.37 -4.46 -15.15
C GLY A 47 1.70 -5.28 -14.06
N ALA A 48 1.57 -4.74 -12.86
CA ALA A 48 0.89 -5.40 -11.74
C ALA A 48 -0.62 -5.56 -11.95
N LEU A 49 -1.21 -4.73 -12.81
CA LEU A 49 -2.62 -4.78 -13.22
C LEU A 49 -2.83 -5.54 -14.53
N GLN A 50 -1.77 -6.05 -15.18
CA GLN A 50 -1.90 -6.96 -16.31
C GLN A 50 -2.50 -8.29 -15.85
N ASP A 51 -3.30 -8.89 -16.71
CA ASP A 51 -3.95 -10.19 -16.49
C ASP A 51 -4.74 -10.27 -15.17
N HIS A 52 -5.22 -9.11 -14.68
CA HIS A 52 -6.13 -9.05 -13.54
C HIS A 52 -7.45 -9.73 -13.92
N ASP A 53 -7.91 -10.66 -13.10
CA ASP A 53 -9.20 -11.31 -13.30
C ASP A 53 -10.32 -10.28 -13.09
N PRO A 54 -11.17 -9.99 -14.09
CA PRO A 54 -12.24 -9.01 -13.95
C PRO A 54 -13.25 -9.35 -12.86
N ASN A 55 -13.30 -10.60 -12.38
CA ASN A 55 -14.17 -11.04 -11.29
C ASN A 55 -13.52 -10.90 -9.90
N GLU A 56 -12.23 -10.56 -9.84
CA GLU A 56 -11.50 -10.36 -8.59
C GLU A 56 -11.46 -8.86 -8.24
N PHE A 57 -11.56 -8.53 -6.96
CA PHE A 57 -11.27 -7.18 -6.46
C PHE A 57 -9.84 -7.10 -5.93
N LEU A 58 -9.24 -5.92 -5.98
CA LEU A 58 -7.97 -5.65 -5.31
C LEU A 58 -8.20 -4.93 -3.98
N ILE A 59 -7.24 -5.04 -3.07
CA ILE A 59 -7.20 -4.30 -1.82
C ILE A 59 -6.16 -3.18 -1.97
N LEU A 60 -6.56 -1.94 -1.71
CA LEU A 60 -5.69 -0.77 -1.67
C LEU A 60 -5.51 -0.29 -0.22
N GLY A 61 -4.27 -0.13 0.18
CA GLY A 61 -3.90 0.43 1.47
C GLY A 61 -2.65 1.31 1.40
N GLY A 62 -2.37 1.99 2.50
CA GLY A 62 -1.09 2.64 2.76
C GLY A 62 -0.40 1.99 3.96
N THR A 63 0.92 1.92 3.94
CA THR A 63 1.72 1.48 5.08
C THR A 63 2.83 2.48 5.38
N LEU A 64 3.03 2.78 6.67
CA LEU A 64 4.12 3.63 7.12
C LEU A 64 5.32 2.75 7.50
N ILE A 65 6.36 2.78 6.67
CA ILE A 65 7.66 2.17 6.95
C ILE A 65 8.43 3.15 7.86
N ARG A 66 8.69 2.73 9.10
CA ARG A 66 9.43 3.55 10.05
C ARG A 66 10.87 3.77 9.59
N THR A 67 11.37 4.98 9.76
CA THR A 67 12.78 5.31 9.54
C THR A 67 13.41 5.77 10.85
N ASP A 68 14.72 5.66 10.94
CA ASP A 68 15.49 6.30 11.99
C ASP A 68 15.46 7.84 11.83
N ARG A 69 15.65 8.51 12.95
CA ARG A 69 15.16 9.87 13.20
C ARG A 69 16.10 10.93 12.63
N VAL A 70 15.53 11.88 11.89
CA VAL A 70 16.04 13.26 11.83
C VAL A 70 14.96 14.17 12.42
N ALA A 71 15.20 14.69 13.63
CA ALA A 71 14.21 15.44 14.40
C ALA A 71 13.77 16.76 13.74
N ALA A 72 14.55 17.25 12.77
CA ALA A 72 14.24 18.44 11.97
C ALA A 72 13.36 18.15 10.75
N ASP A 73 13.01 16.89 10.47
CA ASP A 73 12.41 16.50 9.20
C ASP A 73 10.90 16.25 9.31
N GLU A 74 10.16 17.36 9.45
CA GLU A 74 8.68 17.41 9.58
C GLU A 74 7.92 16.64 8.47
N PRO A 75 8.32 16.68 7.18
CA PRO A 75 7.63 15.94 6.12
C PRO A 75 7.48 14.43 6.38
N TYR A 76 8.44 13.83 7.09
CA TYR A 76 8.43 12.39 7.37
C TYR A 76 7.68 12.03 8.65
N TYR A 77 7.29 13.01 9.48
CA TYR A 77 6.53 12.75 10.68
C TYR A 77 5.05 12.47 10.38
N SER A 78 4.62 11.23 10.60
CA SER A 78 3.22 10.86 10.50
C SER A 78 2.49 11.17 11.80
N ARG A 79 1.54 12.12 11.78
CA ARG A 79 0.70 12.41 12.96
C ARG A 79 -0.18 11.23 13.36
N LYS A 80 -0.71 10.49 12.38
CA LYS A 80 -1.55 9.29 12.57
C LYS A 80 -0.80 8.22 13.37
N HIS A 81 0.47 7.97 13.02
CA HIS A 81 1.27 6.92 13.64
C HIS A 81 2.21 7.43 14.74
N ARG A 82 2.33 8.76 14.91
CA ARG A 82 3.23 9.43 15.87
C ARG A 82 4.71 9.03 15.72
N HIS A 83 5.12 8.67 14.51
CA HIS A 83 6.48 8.23 14.18
C HIS A 83 6.95 8.86 12.87
N HIS A 84 8.26 8.98 12.70
CA HIS A 84 8.86 9.30 11.41
C HIS A 84 8.88 8.06 10.52
N GLY A 85 8.68 8.28 9.22
CA GLY A 85 8.75 7.21 8.25
C GLY A 85 8.38 7.63 6.84
N MET A 86 8.30 6.63 5.98
CA MET A 86 7.89 6.74 4.60
C MET A 86 6.54 6.07 4.41
N ASN A 87 5.59 6.75 3.75
CA ASN A 87 4.33 6.14 3.34
C ASN A 87 4.50 5.45 1.98
N VAL A 88 4.02 4.20 1.89
CA VAL A 88 3.99 3.40 0.66
C VAL A 88 2.56 2.93 0.44
N ALA A 89 2.00 3.21 -0.74
CA ALA A 89 0.73 2.64 -1.17
C ALA A 89 0.95 1.21 -1.68
N VAL A 90 0.02 0.32 -1.37
CA VAL A 90 0.09 -1.11 -1.70
C VAL A 90 -1.20 -1.54 -2.38
N LEU A 91 -1.07 -2.29 -3.48
CA LEU A 91 -2.16 -3.08 -4.04
C LEU A 91 -1.92 -4.55 -3.73
N ALA A 92 -2.93 -5.24 -3.22
CA ALA A 92 -2.88 -6.66 -2.91
C ALA A 92 -4.11 -7.39 -3.42
N ARG A 93 -3.97 -8.70 -3.65
CA ARG A 93 -5.09 -9.62 -3.85
C ARG A 93 -5.82 -9.88 -2.53
N PRO A 94 -7.06 -10.41 -2.57
CA PRO A 94 -7.80 -10.80 -1.37
C PRO A 94 -7.10 -11.87 -0.53
N ASP A 95 -6.24 -12.69 -1.14
CA ASP A 95 -5.42 -13.70 -0.43
C ASP A 95 -4.23 -13.10 0.36
N GLY A 96 -4.06 -11.78 0.32
CA GLY A 96 -2.97 -11.07 0.98
C GLY A 96 -1.69 -10.96 0.14
N THR A 97 -1.65 -11.52 -1.07
CA THR A 97 -0.50 -11.38 -1.97
C THR A 97 -0.39 -9.95 -2.48
N ALA A 98 0.71 -9.27 -2.16
CA ALA A 98 0.98 -7.96 -2.72
C ALA A 98 1.26 -8.06 -4.23
N ARG A 99 0.56 -7.24 -5.01
CA ARG A 99 0.74 -7.09 -6.45
C ARG A 99 1.68 -5.95 -6.81
N TRP A 100 1.66 -4.88 -6.02
CA TRP A 100 2.42 -3.66 -6.31
C TRP A 100 2.65 -2.81 -5.07
N TYR A 101 3.78 -2.11 -5.07
CA TYR A 101 4.18 -1.12 -4.07
C TYR A 101 4.52 0.19 -4.77
N SER A 102 4.09 1.31 -4.18
CA SER A 102 4.46 2.61 -4.68
C SER A 102 5.91 2.96 -4.34
N ARG A 103 6.44 3.97 -5.04
CA ARG A 103 7.58 4.71 -4.52
C ARG A 103 7.21 5.32 -3.17
N ALA A 104 8.19 5.42 -2.30
CA ALA A 104 8.03 5.96 -0.96
C ALA A 104 7.76 7.48 -1.00
N LEU A 105 6.73 7.93 -0.26
CA LEU A 105 6.41 9.33 -0.03
C LEU A 105 6.67 9.70 1.43
N PRO A 106 6.81 11.00 1.78
CA PRO A 106 7.00 11.41 3.17
C PRO A 106 5.84 10.92 4.06
N GLY A 107 6.14 10.47 5.28
CA GLY A 107 5.19 9.84 6.20
C GLY A 107 3.99 10.71 6.63
N ARG A 108 4.06 12.03 6.44
CA ARG A 108 2.91 12.94 6.61
C ARG A 108 1.84 12.75 5.53
N THR A 109 2.21 12.22 4.36
CA THR A 109 1.32 12.05 3.21
C THR A 109 0.19 11.10 3.58
N HIS A 110 -1.05 11.56 3.38
CA HIS A 110 -2.24 10.73 3.63
C HIS A 110 -2.36 9.61 2.58
N ASP A 111 -2.82 8.43 3.00
CA ASP A 111 -2.90 7.24 2.13
C ASP A 111 -3.66 7.51 0.80
N PRO A 112 -4.85 8.16 0.79
CA PRO A 112 -5.54 8.51 -0.46
C PRO A 112 -4.75 9.47 -1.35
N MET A 113 -3.98 10.38 -0.75
CA MET A 113 -3.14 11.32 -1.49
C MET A 113 -1.96 10.59 -2.12
N ALA A 114 -1.33 9.65 -1.40
CA ALA A 114 -0.27 8.80 -1.95
C ALA A 114 -0.77 7.97 -3.14
N ALA A 115 -1.92 7.31 -3.00
CA ALA A 115 -2.51 6.53 -4.08
C ALA A 115 -2.85 7.38 -5.32
N ARG A 116 -3.34 8.61 -5.13
CA ARG A 116 -3.59 9.55 -6.22
C ARG A 116 -2.29 10.02 -6.89
N ALA A 117 -1.28 10.38 -6.10
CA ALA A 117 0.02 10.83 -6.60
C ALA A 117 0.71 9.78 -7.48
N HIS A 118 0.47 8.49 -7.19
CA HIS A 118 0.99 7.38 -7.99
C HIS A 118 0.04 6.87 -9.07
N GLY A 119 -1.09 7.55 -9.31
CA GLY A 119 -2.03 7.21 -10.38
C GLY A 119 -2.81 5.91 -10.16
N VAL A 120 -2.78 5.32 -8.96
CA VAL A 120 -3.44 4.04 -8.65
C VAL A 120 -4.94 4.14 -8.88
N ILE A 121 -5.55 5.20 -8.34
CA ILE A 121 -6.99 5.42 -8.46
C ILE A 121 -7.41 5.52 -9.93
N GLN A 122 -6.63 6.25 -10.74
CA GLN A 122 -6.91 6.44 -12.15
C GLN A 122 -6.69 5.15 -12.95
N ALA A 123 -5.62 4.41 -12.69
CA ALA A 123 -5.33 3.15 -13.37
C ALA A 123 -6.42 2.10 -13.14
N CYS A 124 -6.90 1.96 -11.90
CA CYS A 124 -8.00 1.06 -11.57
C CYS A 124 -9.33 1.53 -12.19
N LEU A 125 -9.59 2.84 -12.23
CA LEU A 125 -10.78 3.40 -12.89
C LEU A 125 -10.78 3.11 -14.39
N THR A 126 -9.68 3.39 -15.09
CA THR A 126 -9.55 3.16 -16.54
C THR A 126 -9.73 1.70 -16.91
N ARG A 127 -9.30 0.77 -16.04
CA ARG A 127 -9.44 -0.68 -16.25
C ARG A 127 -10.71 -1.28 -15.65
N GLN A 128 -11.58 -0.46 -15.06
CA GLN A 128 -12.80 -0.91 -14.38
C GLN A 128 -12.56 -1.96 -13.28
N ILE A 129 -11.41 -1.90 -12.62
CA ILE A 129 -11.04 -2.84 -11.54
C ILE A 129 -11.65 -2.35 -10.23
N LEU A 130 -12.48 -3.17 -9.60
CA LEU A 130 -13.00 -2.91 -8.26
C LEU A 130 -11.85 -2.97 -7.24
N VAL A 131 -11.74 -1.94 -6.41
CA VAL A 131 -10.74 -1.84 -5.35
C VAL A 131 -11.43 -1.61 -4.01
N LEU A 132 -11.14 -2.46 -3.03
CA LEU A 132 -11.55 -2.25 -1.65
C LEU A 132 -10.46 -1.51 -0.87
N ALA A 133 -10.83 -0.48 -0.15
CA ALA A 133 -9.89 0.34 0.63
C ALA A 133 -10.48 0.74 1.99
N ASP A 134 -9.65 1.22 2.90
CA ASP A 134 -10.11 1.70 4.20
C ASP A 134 -10.99 2.97 4.08
N ARG A 135 -11.62 3.38 5.18
CA ARG A 135 -12.52 4.55 5.23
C ARG A 135 -11.86 5.85 4.77
N GLY A 136 -10.55 6.01 4.90
CA GLY A 136 -9.83 7.19 4.44
C GLY A 136 -9.97 7.42 2.94
N TYR A 137 -10.24 6.35 2.17
CA TYR A 137 -10.45 6.39 0.73
C TYR A 137 -11.91 6.65 0.32
N ARG A 138 -12.79 7.00 1.26
CA ARG A 138 -14.18 7.30 0.93
C ARG A 138 -14.25 8.45 -0.10
N GLY A 139 -14.91 8.19 -1.23
CA GLY A 139 -15.01 9.16 -2.33
C GLY A 139 -13.72 9.30 -3.16
N ALA A 140 -12.77 8.36 -3.06
CA ALA A 140 -11.52 8.41 -3.81
C ALA A 140 -11.73 8.22 -5.33
N GLY A 141 -12.66 7.35 -5.73
CA GLY A 141 -12.99 7.10 -7.14
C GLY A 141 -14.18 6.16 -7.29
N ALA A 142 -14.77 6.09 -8.49
CA ALA A 142 -15.97 5.29 -8.75
C ALA A 142 -15.76 3.79 -8.56
N THR A 143 -14.55 3.29 -8.77
CA THR A 143 -14.17 1.88 -8.57
C THR A 143 -13.65 1.59 -7.15
N VAL A 144 -13.61 2.58 -6.25
CA VAL A 144 -13.12 2.42 -4.89
C VAL A 144 -14.28 2.19 -3.93
N GLY A 145 -14.43 0.96 -3.46
CA GLY A 145 -15.33 0.57 -2.40
C GLY A 145 -14.65 0.68 -1.03
N THR A 146 -15.34 1.25 -0.04
CA THR A 146 -14.90 1.19 1.36
C THR A 146 -15.92 0.38 2.15
N PRO A 147 -15.53 -0.70 2.86
CA PRO A 147 -16.49 -1.47 3.64
C PRO A 147 -17.11 -0.59 4.73
N TYR A 148 -18.44 -0.65 4.84
CA TYR A 148 -19.21 0.11 5.81
C TYR A 148 -18.99 -0.48 7.21
N TYR A 149 -18.64 0.36 8.19
CA TYR A 149 -18.59 -0.03 9.60
C TYR A 149 -19.50 0.89 10.42
N GLY A 150 -20.58 0.32 10.97
CA GLY A 150 -21.57 0.98 11.85
C GLY A 150 -22.88 0.19 11.87
N ARG A 151 -23.34 -0.22 13.07
CA ARG A 151 -24.55 -1.05 13.27
C ARG A 151 -25.86 -0.37 12.82
N ASP A 152 -25.85 0.95 12.58
CA ASP A 152 -27.09 1.73 12.43
C ASP A 152 -27.35 2.25 11.00
N GLN A 153 -26.63 1.74 10.00
CA GLN A 153 -26.78 2.21 8.61
C GLN A 153 -27.67 1.30 7.76
N TRP A 154 -28.12 0.17 8.32
CA TRP A 154 -29.07 -0.73 7.68
C TRP A 154 -30.45 -0.09 7.47
N THR A 155 -30.88 0.79 8.39
CA THR A 155 -32.22 1.37 8.41
C THR A 155 -32.41 2.58 7.51
N LYS A 156 -31.33 3.26 7.08
CA LYS A 156 -31.46 4.52 6.30
C LYS A 156 -31.66 4.33 4.80
N ARG A 157 -31.25 3.20 4.21
CA ARG A 157 -31.56 2.89 2.80
C ARG A 157 -32.77 1.97 2.61
N ALA A 158 -33.14 1.19 3.63
CA ALA A 158 -34.40 0.44 3.61
C ALA A 158 -35.65 1.31 3.83
N SER A 159 -35.47 2.58 4.20
CA SER A 159 -36.54 3.57 4.41
C SER A 159 -36.73 4.56 3.26
N GLU A 160 -35.85 4.55 2.25
CA GLU A 160 -36.12 5.21 0.97
C GLU A 160 -37.10 4.33 0.17
N LYS A 161 -38.40 4.53 0.40
CA LYS A 161 -39.46 3.96 -0.44
C LYS A 161 -39.23 4.40 -1.89
N PRO A 162 -39.51 3.54 -2.90
CA PRO A 162 -39.62 4.01 -4.26
C PRO A 162 -40.72 5.07 -4.31
N VAL A 163 -40.44 6.20 -4.97
CA VAL A 163 -41.47 7.19 -5.29
C VAL A 163 -42.44 6.51 -6.25
N SER A 164 -43.54 6.01 -5.71
CA SER A 164 -44.69 5.55 -6.48
C SER A 164 -45.54 6.75 -6.91
N GLY A 165 -45.81 6.86 -8.21
CA GLY A 165 -46.77 7.79 -8.82
C GLY A 165 -46.06 8.79 -9.73
N LEU A 166 -46.32 8.84 -11.04
CA LEU A 166 -47.65 8.88 -11.65
C LEU A 166 -47.68 8.13 -12.99
N VAL A 167 -48.72 7.31 -13.18
CA VAL A 167 -49.35 7.12 -14.49
C VAL A 167 -50.23 8.34 -14.73
N LEU A 168 -49.95 9.09 -15.78
CA LEU A 168 -50.89 9.55 -16.81
C LEU A 168 -50.09 9.70 -18.11
#